data_AF-A0A954L9E9-F1
#
_entry.id   AF-A0A954L9E9-F1
#
_cell.length_a   1.000
_cell.length_b   1.000
_cell.length_c   1.000
_cell.angle_alpha   90.00
_cell.angle_beta   90.00
_cell.angle_gamma   90.00
#
_symmetry.space_group_name_H-M   'P 1'
#
loop_
_entity.id
_entity.type
_entity.pdbx_description
1 polymer ?
#
loop_
_entity_poly.entity_id
_entity_poly.type
_entity_poly.pdbx_seq_one_letter_code
_entity_poly.pdbx_strand_id
1 'polypeptide(L)'
;MPTESPRPSRKGPLLDREEYVEQEYFFRIYRERLQDGVPSQEILKTVNEEILSTTRLPMAIDFMRSEILHNGRVSDAMTRLPHYFTPFQAYVMTRADAEEARFEQLTALLILEREAHYRAHEPVPAGLFVYQLECIARNRLGYGDGLQAMSLDPMYSDAWTDWIQRIRFQLGTTELADLIFRASQHVHTLRQKRTTSSAPPVRTLSPPDEPSPDEPSPTSASLSADRQPGNPLPGTEPAVQTLFGEQEGRIARANIGRDPFYFFAALQRQLDYPAVPRAASEKDIEQVPPAVEARLQKIEQRLKLVELEQKGGIDLTKFYRDNREQLKPLEDL
;
A
#
# COMPACT_ATOMS: atom_id res chain seq x y z
N MET A 1 -21.17 21.82 29.92
CA MET A 1 -20.71 20.78 28.98
C MET A 1 -19.22 21.00 28.76
N PRO A 2 -18.31 20.16 29.26
CA PRO A 2 -16.91 20.27 28.88
C PRO A 2 -16.79 19.77 27.44
N THR A 3 -16.48 20.67 26.53
CA THR A 3 -16.06 20.36 25.16
C THR A 3 -14.70 19.68 25.25
N GLU A 4 -14.66 18.36 25.09
CA GLU A 4 -13.40 17.65 24.81
C GLU A 4 -12.87 18.17 23.48
N SER A 5 -11.81 18.99 23.55
CA SER A 5 -10.99 19.31 22.40
C SER A 5 -10.42 18.01 21.84
N PRO A 6 -10.52 17.74 20.51
CA PRO A 6 -9.92 16.54 19.94
C PRO A 6 -8.41 16.60 20.15
N ARG A 7 -7.82 15.49 20.60
CA ARG A 7 -6.37 15.35 20.72
C ARG A 7 -5.73 15.72 19.37
N PRO A 8 -4.61 16.45 19.33
CA PRO A 8 -3.95 16.74 18.06
C PRO A 8 -3.63 15.41 17.37
N SER A 9 -4.19 15.21 16.17
CA SER A 9 -3.95 14.02 15.38
C SER A 9 -2.47 14.00 15.00
N ARG A 10 -1.73 12.99 15.47
CA ARG A 10 -0.31 12.76 15.13
C ARG A 10 -0.11 12.42 13.63
N LYS A 11 -1.20 12.29 12.88
CA LYS A 11 -1.27 11.95 11.46
C LYS A 11 -1.35 13.23 10.61
N GLY A 12 -0.76 13.21 9.42
CA GLY A 12 -0.96 14.27 8.43
C GLY A 12 -2.42 14.36 7.96
N PRO A 13 -2.82 15.41 7.23
CA PRO A 13 -4.12 15.46 6.58
C PRO A 13 -4.26 14.39 5.48
N LEU A 14 -5.49 13.93 5.24
CA LEU A 14 -5.82 13.17 4.02
C LEU A 14 -5.80 14.13 2.83
N LEU A 15 -5.20 13.72 1.72
CA LEU A 15 -5.13 14.54 0.52
C LEU A 15 -6.36 14.35 -0.36
N ASP A 16 -6.62 15.35 -1.21
CA ASP A 16 -7.66 15.28 -2.22
C ASP A 16 -7.28 14.32 -3.35
N ARG A 17 -8.27 13.83 -4.09
CA ARG A 17 -8.09 12.87 -5.18
C ARG A 17 -7.07 13.35 -6.23
N GLU A 18 -7.14 14.62 -6.60
CA GLU A 18 -6.25 15.23 -7.59
C GLU A 18 -4.78 15.15 -7.18
N GLU A 19 -4.48 15.31 -5.89
CA GLU A 19 -3.12 15.18 -5.37
C GLU A 19 -2.60 13.74 -5.54
N TYR A 20 -3.45 12.73 -5.35
CA TYR A 20 -3.06 11.33 -5.57
C TYR A 20 -2.87 10.98 -7.05
N VAL A 21 -3.67 11.57 -7.95
CA VAL A 21 -3.47 11.44 -9.41
C VAL A 21 -2.11 12.02 -9.81
N GLU A 22 -1.76 13.20 -9.30
CA GLU A 22 -0.47 13.82 -9.57
C GLU A 22 0.69 13.07 -8.89
N GLN A 23 0.49 12.49 -7.70
CA GLN A 23 1.48 11.59 -7.08
C GLN A 23 1.73 10.36 -7.94
N GLU A 24 0.69 9.73 -8.50
CA GLU A 24 0.84 8.60 -9.42
C GLU A 24 1.68 9.00 -10.64
N TYR A 25 1.33 10.12 -11.28
CA TYR A 25 2.10 10.66 -12.40
C TYR A 25 3.57 10.89 -12.02
N PHE A 26 3.80 11.57 -10.89
CA PHE A 26 5.14 11.86 -10.38
C PHE A 26 5.97 10.59 -10.17
N PHE A 27 5.45 9.59 -9.46
CA PHE A 27 6.21 8.35 -9.21
C PHE A 27 6.48 7.57 -10.50
N ARG A 28 5.53 7.54 -11.43
CA ARG A 28 5.72 6.90 -12.74
C ARG A 28 6.83 7.58 -13.54
N ILE A 29 6.76 8.89 -13.73
CA ILE A 29 7.75 9.63 -14.52
C ILE A 29 9.12 9.62 -13.85
N TYR A 30 9.16 9.71 -12.52
CA TYR A 30 10.40 9.56 -11.76
C TYR A 30 11.04 8.20 -12.08
N ARG A 31 10.28 7.12 -11.95
CA ARG A 31 10.75 5.76 -12.18
C ARG A 31 11.27 5.56 -13.61
N GLU A 32 10.53 6.04 -14.60
CA GLU A 32 10.90 5.94 -16.01
C GLU A 32 12.23 6.67 -16.30
N ARG A 33 12.37 7.91 -15.83
CA ARG A 33 13.59 8.69 -16.04
C ARG A 33 14.78 8.15 -15.27
N LEU A 34 14.55 7.62 -14.07
CA LEU A 34 15.60 6.97 -13.28
C LEU A 34 16.10 5.70 -13.99
N GLN A 35 15.20 4.94 -14.62
CA GLN A 35 15.54 3.78 -15.43
C GLN A 35 16.35 4.16 -16.68
N ASP A 36 16.12 5.35 -17.24
CA ASP A 36 16.93 5.92 -18.32
C ASP A 36 18.26 6.53 -17.86
N GLY A 37 18.57 6.48 -16.56
CA GLY A 37 19.82 6.96 -15.98
C GLY A 37 19.88 8.46 -15.72
N VAL A 38 18.74 9.15 -15.75
CA VAL A 38 18.66 10.57 -15.40
C VAL A 38 18.87 10.75 -13.89
N PRO A 39 19.72 11.70 -13.44
CA PRO A 39 19.92 11.95 -12.02
C PRO A 39 18.64 12.47 -11.32
N SER A 40 18.40 12.04 -10.09
CA SER A 40 17.25 12.46 -9.27
C SER A 40 17.03 13.98 -9.20
N GLN A 41 18.10 14.78 -9.15
CA GLN A 41 17.97 16.24 -9.10
C GLN A 41 17.39 16.81 -10.40
N GLU A 42 17.79 16.26 -11.53
CA GLU A 42 17.32 16.65 -12.86
C GLU A 42 15.89 16.16 -13.10
N ILE A 43 15.56 14.94 -12.65
CA ILE A 43 14.19 14.41 -12.66
C ILE A 43 13.25 15.35 -11.89
N LEU A 44 13.58 15.69 -10.65
CA LEU A 44 12.73 16.57 -9.84
C LEU A 44 12.56 17.96 -10.45
N LYS A 45 13.59 18.50 -11.09
CA LYS A 45 13.49 19.79 -11.80
C LYS A 45 12.53 19.71 -12.97
N THR A 46 12.73 18.74 -13.86
CA THR A 46 11.94 18.59 -15.09
C THR A 46 10.48 18.24 -14.80
N VAL A 47 10.24 17.36 -13.83
CA VAL A 47 8.87 16.97 -13.44
C VAL A 47 8.09 18.12 -12.79
N ASN A 48 8.76 19.03 -12.08
CA ASN A 48 8.13 20.23 -11.54
C ASN A 48 7.54 21.14 -12.64
N GLU A 49 8.19 21.21 -13.80
CA GLU A 49 7.75 22.01 -14.95
C GLU A 49 6.56 21.38 -15.69
N GLU A 50 6.28 20.08 -15.47
CA GLU A 50 5.25 19.31 -16.17
C GLU A 50 3.96 19.08 -15.37
N ILE A 51 4.04 19.11 -14.04
CA ILE A 51 2.93 18.81 -13.13
C ILE A 51 1.90 19.94 -13.09
N LEU A 52 0.65 19.58 -12.79
CA LEU A 52 -0.44 20.53 -12.64
C LEU A 52 -0.20 21.52 -11.50
N SER A 53 -0.18 22.82 -11.83
CA SER A 53 0.11 23.90 -10.89
C SER A 53 -0.97 24.14 -9.82
N THR A 54 -2.14 23.50 -9.93
CA THR A 54 -3.24 23.66 -8.96
C THR A 54 -3.11 22.75 -7.74
N THR A 55 -2.22 21.75 -7.80
CA THR A 55 -1.93 20.83 -6.70
C THR A 55 -0.81 21.37 -5.80
N ARG A 56 -0.63 20.77 -4.62
CA ARG A 56 0.49 21.10 -3.72
C ARG A 56 1.79 20.40 -4.11
N LEU A 57 1.74 19.45 -5.04
CA LEU A 57 2.89 18.66 -5.48
C LEU A 57 4.09 19.49 -5.95
N PRO A 58 3.93 20.57 -6.75
CA PRO A 58 5.06 21.39 -7.18
C PRO A 58 5.85 21.96 -5.98
N MET A 59 5.17 22.43 -4.94
CA MET A 59 5.81 22.93 -3.71
C MET A 59 6.56 21.82 -2.97
N ALA A 60 5.98 20.62 -2.90
CA ALA A 60 6.64 19.45 -2.32
C ALA A 60 7.90 19.07 -3.12
N ILE A 61 7.84 19.11 -4.46
CA ILE A 61 8.98 18.82 -5.34
C ILE A 61 10.09 19.87 -5.20
N ASP A 62 9.74 21.15 -5.13
CA ASP A 62 10.73 22.22 -4.91
C ASP A 62 11.45 22.04 -3.57
N PHE A 63 10.71 21.70 -2.52
CA PHE A 63 11.29 21.35 -1.22
C PHE A 63 12.22 20.14 -1.34
N MET A 64 11.76 19.04 -1.96
CA MET A 64 12.59 17.85 -2.17
C MET A 64 13.87 18.13 -2.94
N ARG A 65 13.80 18.96 -3.98
CA ARG A 65 14.97 19.37 -4.77
C ARG A 65 15.98 20.12 -3.91
N SER A 66 15.52 21.01 -3.03
CA SER A 66 16.42 21.73 -2.10
C SER A 66 17.06 20.79 -1.07
N GLU A 67 16.30 19.87 -0.48
CA GLU A 67 16.82 18.94 0.52
C GLU A 67 17.81 17.93 -0.06
N ILE A 68 17.60 17.44 -1.29
CA ILE A 68 18.55 16.53 -1.94
C ILE A 68 19.90 17.19 -2.19
N LEU A 69 19.92 18.50 -2.47
CA LEU A 69 21.18 19.26 -2.60
C LEU A 69 21.96 19.35 -1.29
N HIS A 70 21.26 19.26 -0.14
CA HIS A 70 21.88 19.35 1.19
C HIS A 70 22.21 17.99 1.82
N ASN A 71 21.32 16.99 1.67
CA ASN A 71 21.41 15.71 2.37
C ASN A 71 21.70 14.52 1.42
N GLY A 72 21.60 14.72 0.10
CA GLY A 72 21.93 13.70 -0.91
C GLY A 72 20.90 12.58 -1.10
N ARG A 73 19.81 12.54 -0.30
CA ARG A 73 18.79 11.48 -0.35
C ARG A 73 17.38 12.05 -0.50
N VAL A 74 16.54 11.34 -1.25
CA VAL A 74 15.15 11.73 -1.51
C VAL A 74 14.27 11.40 -0.30
N SER A 75 14.57 10.27 0.37
CA SER A 75 13.84 9.80 1.54
C SER A 75 13.77 10.82 2.68
N ASP A 76 14.85 11.57 2.88
CA ASP A 76 14.96 12.56 3.97
C ASP A 76 13.98 13.71 3.76
N ALA A 77 13.84 14.14 2.51
CA ALA A 77 12.92 15.19 2.14
C ALA A 77 11.45 14.75 2.30
N MET A 78 11.13 13.53 1.84
CA MET A 78 9.78 12.97 2.01
C MET A 78 9.39 12.83 3.48
N THR A 79 10.34 12.43 4.35
CA THR A 79 10.11 12.30 5.80
C THR A 79 9.78 13.65 6.45
N ARG A 80 10.30 14.76 5.91
CA ARG A 80 10.04 16.13 6.38
C ARG A 80 8.73 16.73 5.83
N LEU A 81 8.05 16.03 4.93
CA LEU A 81 6.78 16.42 4.35
C LEU A 81 5.62 15.48 4.75
N PRO A 82 5.39 15.21 6.06
CA PRO A 82 4.32 14.29 6.50
C PRO A 82 2.90 14.81 6.20
N HIS A 83 2.80 16.07 5.78
CA HIS A 83 1.54 16.68 5.35
C HIS A 83 1.24 16.45 3.86
N TYR A 84 2.17 15.86 3.12
CA TYR A 84 2.03 15.57 1.69
C TYR A 84 2.32 14.09 1.38
N PHE A 85 3.44 13.56 1.86
CA PHE A 85 3.75 12.13 1.75
C PHE A 85 3.36 11.41 3.03
N THR A 86 2.75 10.23 2.90
CA THR A 86 2.45 9.43 4.08
C THR A 86 3.76 8.88 4.69
N PRO A 87 3.77 8.59 6.00
CA PRO A 87 4.96 7.99 6.63
C PRO A 87 5.36 6.65 6.00
N PHE A 88 4.39 5.89 5.46
CA PHE A 88 4.67 4.67 4.71
C PHE A 88 5.40 4.96 3.40
N GLN A 89 4.96 5.96 2.63
CA GLN A 89 5.63 6.35 1.38
C GLN A 89 7.09 6.78 1.62
N ALA A 90 7.32 7.60 2.65
CA ALA A 90 8.67 7.99 3.05
C ALA A 90 9.50 6.79 3.52
N TYR A 91 8.91 5.90 4.33
CA TYR A 91 9.57 4.67 4.80
C TYR A 91 10.03 3.77 3.65
N VAL A 92 9.19 3.56 2.64
CA VAL A 92 9.55 2.75 1.46
C VAL A 92 10.76 3.35 0.75
N MET A 93 10.82 4.67 0.56
CA MET A 93 12.01 5.32 -0.02
C MET A 93 13.23 5.24 0.89
N THR A 94 13.09 5.41 2.21
CA THR A 94 14.19 5.23 3.16
C THR A 94 14.80 3.83 3.08
N ARG A 95 13.97 2.79 2.87
CA ARG A 95 14.46 1.43 2.69
C ARG A 95 15.18 1.22 1.37
N ALA A 96 14.83 1.96 0.33
CA ALA A 96 15.50 1.90 -0.97
C ALA A 96 16.82 2.68 -1.00
N ASP A 97 16.90 3.77 -0.24
CA ASP A 97 18.11 4.59 -0.11
C ASP A 97 19.15 3.96 0.86
N ALA A 98 18.79 2.86 1.54
CA ALA A 98 19.68 2.15 2.46
C ALA A 98 20.65 1.23 1.71
N GLU A 99 21.96 1.48 1.86
CA GLU A 99 23.05 0.77 1.16
C GLU A 99 23.05 -0.76 1.38
N GLU A 100 22.58 -1.22 2.54
CA GLU A 100 22.52 -2.65 2.89
C GLU A 100 21.26 -3.35 2.35
N ALA A 101 20.27 -2.61 1.89
CA ALA A 101 18.99 -3.17 1.48
C ALA A 101 19.08 -3.72 0.05
N ARG A 102 18.71 -5.00 -0.13
CA ARG A 102 18.47 -5.61 -1.45
C ARG A 102 17.15 -5.13 -2.08
N PHE A 103 16.82 -3.87 -1.89
CA PHE A 103 15.54 -3.29 -2.27
C PHE A 103 15.78 -2.09 -3.18
N GLU A 104 15.54 -2.28 -4.47
CA GLU A 104 15.85 -1.29 -5.49
C GLU A 104 14.88 -0.10 -5.46
N GLN A 105 15.42 1.10 -5.71
CA GLN A 105 14.64 2.34 -5.78
C GLN A 105 13.57 2.31 -6.90
N LEU A 106 13.82 1.60 -8.01
CA LEU A 106 12.81 1.40 -9.06
C LEU A 106 11.59 0.61 -8.55
N THR A 107 11.83 -0.40 -7.70
CA THR A 107 10.74 -1.18 -7.08
C THR A 107 9.99 -0.33 -6.06
N ALA A 108 10.71 0.49 -5.29
CA ALA A 108 10.11 1.46 -4.37
C ALA A 108 9.17 2.42 -5.08
N LEU A 109 9.64 3.09 -6.14
CA LEU A 109 8.82 4.01 -6.93
C LEU A 109 7.59 3.32 -7.54
N LEU A 110 7.72 2.08 -8.00
CA LEU A 110 6.58 1.32 -8.54
C LEU A 110 5.55 0.96 -7.44
N ILE A 111 6.00 0.70 -6.21
CA ILE A 111 5.10 0.49 -5.07
C ILE A 111 4.32 1.78 -4.79
N LEU A 112 5.00 2.94 -4.80
CA LEU A 112 4.39 4.23 -4.52
C LEU A 112 3.42 4.68 -5.62
N GLU A 113 3.78 4.44 -6.88
CA GLU A 113 2.93 4.66 -8.05
C GLU A 113 1.60 3.89 -7.91
N ARG A 114 1.68 2.58 -7.63
CA ARG A 114 0.50 1.73 -7.44
C ARG A 114 -0.32 2.13 -6.21
N GLU A 115 0.34 2.53 -5.13
CA GLU A 115 -0.35 3.03 -3.93
C GLU A 115 -1.14 4.31 -4.23
N ALA A 116 -0.51 5.28 -4.91
CA ALA A 116 -1.14 6.53 -5.31
C ALA A 116 -2.32 6.29 -6.27
N HIS A 117 -2.14 5.39 -7.25
CA HIS A 117 -3.22 4.95 -8.14
C HIS A 117 -4.40 4.40 -7.35
N TYR A 118 -4.18 3.49 -6.40
CA TYR A 118 -5.26 2.94 -5.58
C TYR A 118 -5.98 4.01 -4.77
N ARG A 119 -5.23 4.97 -4.19
CA ARG A 119 -5.81 6.11 -3.43
C ARG A 119 -6.62 7.08 -4.29
N ALA A 120 -6.28 7.23 -5.56
CA ALA A 120 -6.96 8.14 -6.49
C ALA A 120 -8.33 7.64 -6.98
N HIS A 121 -8.72 6.39 -6.68
CA HIS A 121 -9.97 5.78 -7.14
C HIS A 121 -10.97 5.65 -5.98
N GLU A 122 -11.23 4.43 -5.52
CA GLU A 122 -12.15 4.12 -4.42
C GLU A 122 -11.43 3.27 -3.37
N PRO A 123 -10.47 3.87 -2.63
CA PRO A 123 -9.65 3.09 -1.73
C PRO A 123 -10.45 2.66 -0.50
N VAL A 124 -10.42 1.36 -0.20
CA VAL A 124 -10.89 0.84 1.10
C VAL A 124 -9.72 0.64 2.07
N PRO A 125 -9.84 0.98 3.37
CA PRO A 125 -8.74 0.85 4.34
C PRO A 125 -8.19 -0.57 4.44
N ALA A 126 -9.07 -1.58 4.34
CA ALA A 126 -8.66 -2.98 4.33
C ALA A 126 -7.76 -3.32 3.14
N GLY A 127 -8.09 -2.83 1.94
CA GLY A 127 -7.28 -3.04 0.73
C GLY A 127 -5.94 -2.31 0.81
N LEU A 128 -5.92 -1.07 1.30
CA LEU A 128 -4.67 -0.34 1.52
C LEU A 128 -3.77 -1.06 2.52
N PHE A 129 -4.33 -1.54 3.64
CA PHE A 129 -3.58 -2.29 4.65
C PHE A 129 -2.95 -3.55 4.08
N VAL A 130 -3.75 -4.36 3.37
CA VAL A 130 -3.26 -5.62 2.79
C VAL A 130 -2.17 -5.33 1.76
N TYR A 131 -2.38 -4.34 0.89
CA TYR A 131 -1.38 -3.91 -0.09
C TYR A 131 -0.05 -3.49 0.56
N GLN A 132 -0.10 -2.58 1.54
CA GLN A 132 1.09 -2.09 2.24
C GLN A 132 1.82 -3.22 2.99
N LEU A 133 1.07 -4.09 3.69
CA LEU A 133 1.62 -5.24 4.40
C LEU A 133 2.28 -6.24 3.44
N GLU A 134 1.64 -6.53 2.31
CA GLU A 134 2.15 -7.43 1.29
C GLU A 134 3.41 -6.85 0.63
N CYS A 135 3.50 -5.53 0.44
CA CYS A 135 4.72 -4.85 0.02
C CYS A 135 5.87 -5.06 1.01
N ILE A 136 5.62 -4.88 2.31
CA ILE A 136 6.61 -5.12 3.38
C ILE A 136 7.07 -6.58 3.37
N ALA A 137 6.13 -7.51 3.29
CA ALA A 137 6.41 -8.95 3.36
C ALA A 137 7.21 -9.43 2.13
N ARG A 138 6.80 -9.04 0.91
CA ARG A 138 7.43 -9.50 -0.34
C ARG A 138 8.81 -8.90 -0.57
N ASN A 139 9.02 -7.66 -0.14
CA ASN A 139 10.28 -6.96 -0.34
C ASN A 139 11.17 -6.95 0.91
N ARG A 140 10.79 -7.69 1.96
CA ARG A 140 11.56 -7.86 3.21
C ARG A 140 11.95 -6.52 3.84
N LEU A 141 11.03 -5.56 3.84
CA LEU A 141 11.31 -4.20 4.32
C LEU A 141 11.48 -4.14 5.84
N GLY A 142 10.87 -5.09 6.56
CA GLY A 142 10.91 -5.19 8.02
C GLY A 142 9.58 -4.81 8.66
N TYR A 143 8.96 -5.75 9.39
CA TYR A 143 7.61 -5.57 9.94
C TYR A 143 7.52 -4.47 11.00
N GLY A 144 8.50 -4.36 11.89
CA GLY A 144 8.46 -3.42 13.02
C GLY A 144 8.26 -1.97 12.58
N ASP A 145 9.22 -1.46 11.82
CA ASP A 145 9.20 -0.08 11.35
C ASP A 145 8.16 0.14 10.25
N GLY A 146 7.96 -0.85 9.37
CA GLY A 146 6.96 -0.76 8.30
C GLY A 146 5.54 -0.62 8.82
N LEU A 147 5.13 -1.43 9.81
CA LEU A 147 3.81 -1.33 10.42
C LEU A 147 3.66 -0.07 11.27
N GLN A 148 4.75 0.38 11.90
CA GLN A 148 4.74 1.65 12.61
C GLN A 148 4.43 2.80 11.64
N ALA A 149 5.09 2.82 10.48
CA ALA A 149 4.85 3.81 9.42
C ALA A 149 3.41 3.72 8.88
N MET A 150 2.90 2.51 8.61
CA MET A 150 1.51 2.30 8.19
C MET A 150 0.51 2.82 9.23
N SER A 151 0.75 2.61 10.52
CA SER A 151 -0.20 3.01 11.58
C SER A 151 -0.47 4.51 11.65
N LEU A 152 0.43 5.33 11.08
CA LEU A 152 0.36 6.78 11.04
C LEU A 152 -0.32 7.31 9.77
N ASP A 153 -0.87 6.44 8.92
CA ASP A 153 -1.59 6.85 7.72
C ASP A 153 -2.89 7.60 8.07
N PRO A 154 -3.18 8.74 7.42
CA PRO A 154 -4.45 9.44 7.59
C PRO A 154 -5.68 8.62 7.21
N MET A 155 -5.53 7.62 6.32
CA MET A 155 -6.65 6.80 5.87
C MET A 155 -7.16 5.81 6.94
N TYR A 156 -6.34 5.54 7.95
CA TYR A 156 -6.71 4.66 9.06
C TYR A 156 -7.40 5.45 10.17
N SER A 157 -8.56 4.96 10.62
CA SER A 157 -9.18 5.45 11.85
C SER A 157 -8.36 5.06 13.08
N ASP A 158 -8.69 5.59 14.25
CA ASP A 158 -7.99 5.26 15.50
C ASP A 158 -8.07 3.75 15.82
N ALA A 159 -9.21 3.13 15.49
CA ALA A 159 -9.42 1.68 15.55
C ALA A 159 -8.37 0.89 14.76
N TRP A 160 -8.14 1.32 13.52
CA TRP A 160 -7.14 0.72 12.63
C TRP A 160 -5.73 0.95 13.16
N THR A 161 -5.39 2.17 13.59
CA THR A 161 -4.08 2.48 14.15
C THR A 161 -3.75 1.62 15.36
N ASP A 162 -4.67 1.50 16.31
CA ASP A 162 -4.49 0.70 17.52
C ASP A 162 -4.35 -0.79 17.19
N TRP A 163 -5.09 -1.28 16.19
CA TRP A 163 -4.98 -2.65 15.74
C TRP A 163 -3.66 -2.95 15.02
N ILE A 164 -3.21 -2.06 14.12
CA ILE A 164 -1.92 -2.19 13.43
C ILE A 164 -0.77 -2.19 14.44
N GLN A 165 -0.80 -1.30 15.43
CA GLN A 165 0.22 -1.25 16.48
C GLN A 165 0.26 -2.52 17.34
N ARG A 166 -0.89 -3.15 17.62
CA ARG A 166 -0.93 -4.44 18.33
C ARG A 166 -0.37 -5.57 17.46
N ILE A 167 -0.75 -5.61 16.19
CA ILE A 167 -0.32 -6.65 15.25
C ILE A 167 1.18 -6.61 14.97
N ARG A 168 1.79 -5.43 15.02
CA ARG A 168 3.25 -5.25 14.92
C ARG A 168 4.03 -6.17 15.85
N PHE A 169 3.50 -6.49 17.04
CA PHE A 169 4.16 -7.39 18.00
C PHE A 169 3.72 -8.86 17.89
N GLN A 170 2.69 -9.15 17.10
CA GLN A 170 2.12 -10.50 16.92
C GLN A 170 2.55 -11.17 15.62
N LEU A 171 2.98 -10.39 14.63
CA LEU A 171 3.48 -10.92 13.36
C LEU A 171 4.76 -11.74 13.59
N GLY A 172 4.72 -12.99 13.11
CA GLY A 172 5.76 -14.00 13.30
C GLY A 172 5.41 -15.07 14.33
N THR A 173 4.49 -14.80 15.26
CA THR A 173 3.95 -15.81 16.18
C THR A 173 2.56 -16.29 15.78
N THR A 174 1.76 -15.41 15.17
CA THR A 174 0.41 -15.72 14.69
C THR A 174 0.33 -15.55 13.18
N GLU A 175 -0.45 -16.39 12.53
CA GLU A 175 -0.71 -16.31 11.09
C GLU A 175 -1.58 -15.10 10.74
N LEU A 176 -1.25 -14.40 9.65
CA LEU A 176 -2.01 -13.23 9.19
C LEU A 176 -3.49 -13.54 8.94
N ALA A 177 -3.79 -14.71 8.35
CA ALA A 177 -5.16 -15.14 8.10
C ALA A 177 -5.96 -15.25 9.41
N ASP A 178 -5.37 -15.73 10.49
CA ASP A 178 -6.03 -15.78 11.80
C ASP A 178 -6.23 -14.37 12.39
N LEU A 179 -5.26 -13.47 12.24
CA LEU A 179 -5.38 -12.07 12.68
C LEU A 179 -6.51 -11.33 11.96
N ILE A 180 -6.59 -11.47 10.62
CA ILE A 180 -7.65 -10.85 9.81
C ILE A 180 -9.01 -11.47 10.14
N PHE A 181 -9.08 -12.79 10.30
CA PHE A 181 -10.31 -13.48 10.69
C PHE A 181 -10.84 -12.92 12.03
N ARG A 182 -9.99 -12.82 13.06
CA ARG A 182 -10.37 -12.29 14.38
C ARG A 182 -10.82 -10.83 14.35
N ALA A 183 -10.31 -10.04 13.42
CA ALA A 183 -10.66 -8.64 13.22
C ALA A 183 -11.86 -8.41 12.29
N SER A 184 -12.47 -9.48 11.78
CA SER A 184 -13.56 -9.43 10.80
C SER A 184 -14.95 -9.54 11.42
N GLN A 185 -15.95 -8.97 10.74
CA GLN A 185 -17.37 -9.17 11.05
C GLN A 185 -17.76 -10.65 11.12
N HIS A 186 -17.12 -11.50 10.31
CA HIS A 186 -17.43 -12.93 10.18
C HIS A 186 -17.35 -13.69 11.51
N VAL A 187 -16.41 -13.35 12.39
CA VAL A 187 -16.30 -14.00 13.71
C VAL A 187 -17.53 -13.71 14.58
N HIS A 188 -18.04 -12.49 14.51
CA HIS A 188 -19.25 -12.10 15.26
C HIS A 188 -20.48 -12.81 14.72
N THR A 189 -20.63 -12.86 13.40
CA THR A 189 -21.72 -13.59 12.72
C THR A 189 -21.77 -15.05 13.15
N LEU A 190 -20.62 -15.71 13.24
CA LEU A 190 -20.52 -17.12 13.68
C LEU A 190 -20.84 -17.31 15.16
N ARG A 191 -20.40 -16.39 16.03
CA ARG A 191 -20.71 -16.43 17.47
C ARG A 191 -22.21 -16.28 17.71
N GLN A 192 -22.86 -15.33 17.03
CA GLN A 192 -24.31 -15.13 17.12
C GLN A 192 -25.11 -16.34 16.61
N LYS A 193 -24.68 -16.98 15.53
CA LYS A 193 -25.33 -18.23 15.04
C LYS A 193 -25.21 -19.39 16.03
N ARG A 194 -24.10 -19.48 16.76
CA ARG A 194 -23.91 -20.49 17.82
C ARG A 194 -24.78 -20.23 19.05
N THR A 195 -24.89 -18.97 19.49
CA THR A 195 -25.73 -18.62 20.64
C THR A 195 -27.22 -18.78 20.35
N THR A 196 -27.67 -18.39 19.16
CA THR A 196 -29.06 -18.57 18.71
C THR A 196 -29.43 -20.05 18.53
N SER A 197 -28.52 -20.88 18.00
CA SER A 197 -28.74 -22.33 17.86
C SER A 197 -28.69 -23.10 19.19
N SER A 198 -28.10 -22.53 20.25
CA SER A 198 -27.97 -23.17 21.55
C SER A 198 -29.05 -22.75 22.56
N ALA A 199 -29.92 -21.79 22.21
CA ALA A 199 -31.06 -21.42 23.05
C ALA A 199 -32.10 -22.55 23.03
N PRO A 200 -32.53 -23.09 24.19
CA PRO A 200 -33.56 -24.12 24.22
C PRO A 200 -34.88 -23.57 23.63
N PRO A 201 -35.69 -24.40 22.95
CA PRO A 201 -36.98 -23.94 22.44
C PRO A 201 -37.80 -23.44 23.63
N VAL A 202 -38.21 -22.17 23.56
CA VAL A 202 -39.17 -21.59 24.51
C VAL A 202 -40.40 -22.48 24.47
N ARG A 203 -40.62 -23.28 25.53
CA ARG A 203 -41.92 -23.93 25.75
C ARG A 203 -42.93 -22.78 25.87
N THR A 204 -43.75 -22.62 24.85
CA THR A 204 -44.97 -21.83 24.90
C THR A 204 -45.83 -22.44 26.00
N LEU A 205 -45.71 -21.92 27.21
CA LEU A 205 -46.75 -22.08 28.22
C LEU A 205 -47.99 -21.38 27.66
N SER A 206 -49.06 -22.14 27.46
CA SER A 206 -50.39 -21.62 27.16
C SER A 206 -50.73 -20.46 28.11
N PRO A 207 -51.46 -19.43 27.65
CA PRO A 207 -51.81 -18.31 28.51
C PRO A 207 -52.66 -18.80 29.69
N PRO A 208 -52.40 -18.37 30.94
CA PRO A 208 -53.35 -18.58 32.01
C PRO A 208 -54.52 -17.61 31.82
N ASP A 209 -55.72 -18.11 32.13
CA ASP A 209 -57.01 -17.41 32.08
C ASP A 209 -56.95 -16.02 32.74
N GLU A 210 -57.63 -15.04 32.12
CA GLU A 210 -57.97 -13.77 32.73
C GLU A 210 -58.75 -13.98 34.04
N PRO A 211 -58.53 -13.10 35.04
CA PRO A 211 -59.70 -12.42 35.57
C PRO A 211 -59.49 -10.93 35.82
N SER A 212 -60.45 -10.17 35.28
CA SER A 212 -61.18 -9.00 35.78
C SER A 212 -60.48 -7.77 36.40
N PRO A 213 -61.06 -6.56 36.22
CA PRO A 213 -60.44 -5.28 36.55
C PRO A 213 -61.01 -4.70 37.84
N ASP A 214 -60.22 -4.57 38.90
CA ASP A 214 -60.58 -3.71 40.04
C ASP A 214 -59.33 -3.19 40.79
N GLU A 215 -59.21 -1.85 40.76
CA GLU A 215 -58.57 -0.95 41.75
C GLU A 215 -57.01 -0.88 41.90
N PRO A 216 -56.46 0.17 42.53
CA PRO A 216 -56.15 1.45 41.89
C PRO A 216 -54.65 1.84 42.01
N SER A 217 -54.24 2.85 41.24
CA SER A 217 -52.90 3.45 41.31
C SER A 217 -52.58 4.08 42.68
N PRO A 218 -51.31 4.07 43.11
CA PRO A 218 -50.80 5.16 43.92
C PRO A 218 -49.53 5.79 43.32
N THR A 219 -49.68 7.06 42.94
CA THR A 219 -48.91 8.24 43.40
C THR A 219 -47.46 8.04 43.84
N SER A 220 -46.58 8.72 43.08
CA SER A 220 -45.30 9.36 43.44
C SER A 220 -44.77 9.21 44.88
N ALA A 221 -43.58 8.63 44.99
CA ALA A 221 -42.65 8.85 46.09
C ALA A 221 -41.24 9.12 45.54
N SER A 222 -40.85 10.38 45.57
CA SER A 222 -39.46 10.86 45.50
C SER A 222 -38.76 10.57 46.82
N LEU A 223 -37.52 10.05 46.80
CA LEU A 223 -36.49 10.26 47.85
C LEU A 223 -35.10 9.78 47.36
N SER A 224 -34.27 10.77 47.03
CA SER A 224 -32.86 10.98 47.40
C SER A 224 -31.88 9.80 47.61
N ALA A 225 -30.83 9.84 46.78
CA ALA A 225 -29.40 9.73 47.13
C ALA A 225 -28.84 8.47 47.81
N ASP A 226 -28.13 7.66 47.02
CA ASP A 226 -26.75 7.26 47.34
C ASP A 226 -25.97 6.95 46.05
N ARG A 227 -24.94 7.75 45.74
CA ARG A 227 -24.04 7.53 44.59
C ARG A 227 -22.81 6.76 45.07
N GLN A 228 -22.90 5.44 45.10
CA GLN A 228 -21.72 4.59 44.99
C GLN A 228 -21.19 4.65 43.54
N PRO A 229 -19.87 4.78 43.29
CA PRO A 229 -19.32 4.69 41.95
C PRO A 229 -19.60 3.28 41.40
N GLY A 230 -20.47 3.21 40.38
CA GLY A 230 -20.91 1.97 39.78
C GLY A 230 -19.73 1.16 39.26
N ASN A 231 -19.63 -0.09 39.71
CA ASN A 231 -19.05 -1.14 38.89
C ASN A 231 -19.74 -1.09 37.51
N PRO A 232 -19.00 -1.15 36.39
CA PRO A 232 -19.61 -1.22 35.08
C PRO A 232 -20.53 -2.45 35.01
N LEU A 233 -21.73 -2.28 34.45
CA LEU A 233 -22.69 -3.36 34.24
C LEU A 233 -22.00 -4.53 33.48
N PRO A 234 -22.25 -5.79 33.87
CA PRO A 234 -21.78 -6.94 33.11
C PRO A 234 -22.56 -7.00 31.79
N GLY A 235 -21.96 -6.50 30.71
CA GLY A 235 -22.60 -6.49 29.39
C GLY A 235 -22.11 -5.42 28.42
N THR A 236 -21.36 -4.41 28.87
CA THR A 236 -20.66 -3.50 27.96
C THR A 236 -19.35 -4.17 27.51
N GLU A 237 -19.46 -5.24 26.71
CA GLU A 237 -18.31 -5.67 25.91
C GLU A 237 -17.84 -4.45 25.11
N PRO A 238 -16.52 -4.13 25.08
CA PRO A 238 -16.05 -3.07 24.20
C PRO A 238 -16.53 -3.42 22.81
N ALA A 239 -17.27 -2.51 22.16
CA ALA A 239 -17.76 -2.72 20.81
C ALA A 239 -16.59 -3.21 19.96
N VAL A 240 -16.60 -4.50 19.61
CA VAL A 240 -15.46 -5.12 18.95
C VAL A 240 -15.45 -4.51 17.56
N GLN A 241 -14.54 -3.56 17.36
CA GLN A 241 -14.47 -2.78 16.14
C GLN A 241 -14.13 -3.73 14.99
N THR A 242 -15.10 -3.90 14.09
CA THR A 242 -14.95 -4.77 12.93
C THR A 242 -14.19 -4.00 11.86
N LEU A 243 -12.93 -4.37 11.63
CA LEU A 243 -12.04 -3.70 10.67
C LEU A 243 -12.18 -4.29 9.27
N PHE A 244 -12.46 -5.60 9.20
CA PHE A 244 -12.68 -6.34 7.97
C PHE A 244 -14.15 -6.76 7.86
N GLY A 245 -14.68 -6.80 6.64
CA GLY A 245 -16.04 -7.23 6.38
C GLY A 245 -16.23 -8.74 6.45
N GLU A 246 -17.45 -9.18 6.17
CA GLU A 246 -17.83 -10.60 6.18
C GLU A 246 -17.09 -11.40 5.08
N GLN A 247 -16.84 -10.80 3.91
CA GLN A 247 -16.20 -11.47 2.79
C GLN A 247 -14.72 -11.72 3.08
N GLU A 248 -14.00 -10.70 3.56
CA GLU A 248 -12.60 -10.79 3.96
C GLU A 248 -12.42 -11.79 5.10
N GLY A 249 -13.34 -11.79 6.08
CA GLY A 249 -13.35 -12.76 7.18
C GLY A 249 -13.55 -14.20 6.73
N ARG A 250 -14.43 -14.45 5.75
CA ARG A 250 -14.61 -15.78 5.15
C ARG A 250 -13.37 -16.25 4.40
N ILE A 251 -12.75 -15.36 3.62
CA ILE A 251 -11.49 -15.63 2.91
C ILE A 251 -10.39 -15.97 3.92
N ALA A 252 -10.26 -15.17 4.98
CA ALA A 252 -9.28 -15.38 6.03
C ALA A 252 -9.45 -16.74 6.71
N ARG A 253 -10.67 -17.07 7.15
CA ARG A 253 -10.96 -18.37 7.77
C ARG A 253 -10.62 -19.56 6.86
N ALA A 254 -10.90 -19.45 5.56
CA ALA A 254 -10.65 -20.52 4.60
C ALA A 254 -9.16 -20.76 4.31
N ASN A 255 -8.31 -19.76 4.61
CA ASN A 255 -6.88 -19.79 4.32
C ASN A 255 -5.98 -19.99 5.55
N ILE A 256 -6.55 -20.12 6.76
CA ILE A 256 -5.77 -20.48 7.95
C ILE A 256 -5.06 -21.83 7.72
N GLY A 257 -3.75 -21.86 7.95
CA GLY A 257 -2.89 -23.03 7.76
C GLY A 257 -2.60 -23.36 6.29
N ARG A 258 -2.90 -22.45 5.35
CA ARG A 258 -2.61 -22.62 3.92
C ARG A 258 -1.45 -21.72 3.48
N ASP A 259 -1.01 -21.90 2.23
CA ASP A 259 0.01 -21.03 1.64
C ASP A 259 -0.49 -19.57 1.58
N PRO A 260 0.22 -18.61 2.21
CA PRO A 260 -0.15 -17.20 2.20
C PRO A 260 -0.30 -16.58 0.80
N PHE A 261 0.34 -17.15 -0.23
CA PHE A 261 0.22 -16.65 -1.60
C PHE A 261 -1.23 -16.67 -2.11
N TYR A 262 -1.95 -17.77 -1.88
CA TYR A 262 -3.36 -17.87 -2.27
C TYR A 262 -4.25 -16.95 -1.45
N PHE A 263 -3.88 -16.71 -0.20
CA PHE A 263 -4.59 -15.80 0.68
C PHE A 263 -4.53 -14.35 0.16
N PHE A 264 -3.33 -13.86 -0.17
CA PHE A 264 -3.17 -12.54 -0.78
C PHE A 264 -3.87 -12.45 -2.13
N ALA A 265 -3.76 -13.46 -3.00
CA ALA A 265 -4.47 -13.44 -4.28
C ALA A 265 -6.00 -13.37 -4.14
N ALA A 266 -6.56 -14.03 -3.12
CA ALA A 266 -8.00 -13.95 -2.83
C ALA A 266 -8.41 -12.56 -2.30
N LEU A 267 -7.63 -11.99 -1.38
CA LEU A 267 -7.86 -10.64 -0.87
C LEU A 267 -7.69 -9.59 -1.96
N GLN A 268 -6.73 -9.74 -2.85
CA GLN A 268 -6.50 -8.83 -3.97
C GLN A 268 -7.72 -8.72 -4.87
N ARG A 269 -8.32 -9.86 -5.24
CA ARG A 269 -9.54 -9.89 -6.05
C ARG A 269 -10.75 -9.29 -5.33
N GLN A 270 -10.81 -9.47 -4.01
CA GLN A 270 -11.91 -9.02 -3.17
C GLN A 270 -11.88 -7.52 -2.89
N LEU A 271 -10.69 -6.99 -2.63
CA LEU A 271 -10.46 -5.60 -2.20
C LEU A 271 -9.95 -4.71 -3.34
N ASP A 272 -9.75 -5.28 -4.53
CA ASP A 272 -9.30 -4.63 -5.76
C ASP A 272 -8.04 -3.76 -5.60
N TYR A 273 -7.14 -4.17 -4.71
CA TYR A 273 -5.87 -3.48 -4.55
C TYR A 273 -4.87 -3.91 -5.64
N PRO A 274 -3.93 -3.04 -6.05
CA PRO A 274 -3.04 -3.30 -7.16
C PRO A 274 -2.04 -4.43 -6.85
N ALA A 275 -1.57 -5.10 -7.90
CA ALA A 275 -0.57 -6.16 -7.73
C ALA A 275 0.69 -5.60 -7.04
N VAL A 276 1.26 -6.34 -6.09
CA VAL A 276 2.44 -5.88 -5.36
C VAL A 276 3.73 -6.16 -6.15
N PRO A 277 4.53 -5.13 -6.45
CA PRO A 277 5.87 -5.29 -7.03
C PRO A 277 6.79 -6.13 -6.16
N ARG A 278 7.72 -6.85 -6.80
CA ARG A 278 8.76 -7.63 -6.13
C ARG A 278 10.12 -7.13 -6.60
N ALA A 279 11.06 -6.98 -5.67
CA ALA A 279 12.46 -6.80 -6.00
C ALA A 279 12.94 -7.97 -6.85
N ALA A 280 13.77 -7.68 -7.86
CA ALA A 280 14.38 -8.70 -8.70
C ALA A 280 15.16 -9.70 -7.84
N SER A 281 14.99 -11.00 -8.10
CA SER A 281 15.79 -12.02 -7.44
C SER A 281 17.16 -12.13 -8.10
N GLU A 282 18.17 -12.67 -7.40
CA GLU A 282 19.51 -12.93 -7.98
C GLU A 282 19.43 -13.73 -9.30
N LYS A 283 18.41 -14.59 -9.45
CA LYS A 283 18.15 -15.35 -10.69
C LYS A 283 17.61 -14.51 -11.85
N ASP A 284 16.97 -13.39 -11.55
CA ASP A 284 16.47 -12.44 -12.55
C ASP A 284 17.59 -11.48 -13.02
N ILE A 285 18.55 -11.18 -12.12
CA ILE A 285 19.72 -10.34 -12.41
C ILE A 285 20.74 -11.08 -13.29
N GLU A 286 20.85 -12.40 -13.13
CA GLU A 286 21.72 -13.25 -13.95
C GLU A 286 21.21 -13.40 -15.40
N GLN A 287 19.91 -13.16 -15.62
CA GLN A 287 19.31 -13.08 -16.96
C GLN A 287 19.37 -11.64 -17.44
N VAL A 288 20.41 -11.29 -18.21
CA VAL A 288 20.54 -9.97 -18.82
C VAL A 288 19.25 -9.64 -19.59
N PRO A 289 18.52 -8.57 -19.26
CA PRO A 289 17.31 -8.22 -19.98
C PRO A 289 17.60 -8.02 -21.47
N PRO A 290 16.74 -8.47 -22.40
CA PRO A 290 17.02 -8.41 -23.85
C PRO A 290 17.35 -6.99 -24.35
N ALA A 291 16.79 -5.96 -23.72
CA ALA A 291 17.09 -4.57 -24.03
C ALA A 291 18.53 -4.15 -23.66
N VAL A 292 19.04 -4.65 -22.54
CA VAL A 292 20.44 -4.43 -22.11
C VAL A 292 21.39 -5.20 -23.00
N GLU A 293 21.05 -6.44 -23.36
CA GLU A 293 21.82 -7.25 -24.29
C GLU A 293 21.89 -6.59 -25.68
N ALA A 294 20.78 -6.08 -26.21
CA ALA A 294 20.75 -5.35 -27.46
C ALA A 294 21.58 -4.04 -27.41
N ARG A 295 21.54 -3.31 -26.29
CA ARG A 295 22.37 -2.12 -26.08
C ARG A 295 23.85 -2.48 -26.00
N LEU A 296 24.21 -3.58 -25.32
CA LEU A 296 25.57 -4.09 -25.23
C LEU A 296 26.11 -4.49 -26.61
N GLN A 297 25.33 -5.25 -27.39
CA GLN A 297 25.68 -5.62 -28.76
C GLN A 297 25.91 -4.38 -29.65
N LYS A 298 25.07 -3.35 -29.51
CA LYS A 298 25.21 -2.10 -30.26
C LYS A 298 26.47 -1.32 -29.85
N ILE A 299 26.82 -1.33 -28.57
CA ILE A 299 28.06 -0.73 -28.06
C ILE A 299 29.27 -1.52 -28.58
N GLU A 300 29.23 -2.86 -28.53
CA GLU A 300 30.29 -3.72 -29.03
C GLU A 300 30.52 -3.52 -30.55
N GLN A 301 29.45 -3.39 -31.33
CA GLN A 301 29.53 -3.05 -32.76
C GLN A 301 30.18 -1.69 -33.01
N ARG A 302 29.80 -0.67 -32.24
CA ARG A 302 30.41 0.67 -32.33
C ARG A 302 31.87 0.67 -31.93
N LEU A 303 32.23 -0.08 -30.88
CA LEU A 303 33.61 -0.22 -30.43
C LEU A 303 34.47 -0.89 -31.51
N LYS A 304 33.98 -1.96 -32.15
CA LYS A 304 34.65 -2.60 -33.29
C LYS A 304 34.87 -1.64 -34.46
N LEU A 305 33.89 -0.79 -34.78
CA LEU A 305 34.04 0.22 -35.84
C LEU A 305 35.12 1.26 -35.49
N VAL A 306 35.15 1.72 -34.24
CA VAL A 306 36.18 2.66 -33.76
C VAL A 306 37.57 2.02 -33.75
N GLU A 307 37.69 0.75 -33.34
CA GLU A 307 38.95 0.01 -33.38
C GLU A 307 39.46 -0.20 -34.82
N LEU A 308 38.55 -0.44 -35.77
CA LEU A 308 38.87 -0.57 -37.20
C LEU A 308 39.30 0.76 -37.83
N GLU A 309 38.70 1.87 -37.41
CA GLU A 309 39.11 3.22 -37.80
C GLU A 309 40.51 3.53 -37.27
N GLN A 310 40.79 3.20 -36.00
CA GLN A 310 42.09 3.43 -35.37
C GLN A 310 43.22 2.58 -35.97
N LYS A 311 42.89 1.40 -36.52
CA LYS A 311 43.83 0.50 -37.23
C LYS A 311 44.02 0.82 -38.72
N GLY A 312 43.43 1.91 -39.23
CA GLY A 312 43.80 2.45 -40.53
C GLY A 312 42.95 1.99 -41.73
N GLY A 313 41.64 1.78 -41.54
CA GLY A 313 40.70 1.92 -42.66
C GLY A 313 39.57 0.88 -42.71
N ILE A 314 38.34 1.37 -42.76
CA ILE A 314 37.16 0.58 -43.11
C ILE A 314 37.24 0.24 -44.60
N ASP A 315 37.46 -1.03 -44.94
CA ASP A 315 37.44 -1.51 -46.33
C ASP A 315 35.99 -1.57 -46.85
N LEU A 316 35.50 -0.45 -47.37
CA LEU A 316 34.17 -0.28 -47.96
C LEU A 316 33.96 -1.19 -49.19
N THR A 317 35.02 -1.78 -49.75
CA THR A 317 34.95 -2.65 -50.93
C THR A 317 34.11 -3.90 -50.70
N LYS A 318 33.98 -4.38 -49.45
CA LYS A 318 33.08 -5.48 -49.09
C LYS A 318 31.61 -5.09 -49.07
N PHE A 319 31.30 -3.85 -48.69
CA PHE A 319 29.91 -3.33 -48.65
C PHE A 319 29.32 -3.11 -50.05
N TYR A 320 30.17 -2.79 -51.04
CA TYR A 320 29.73 -2.60 -52.42
C TYR A 320 29.65 -3.91 -53.24
N ARG A 321 30.24 -5.01 -52.76
CA ARG A 321 30.22 -6.29 -53.49
C ARG A 321 28.85 -6.98 -53.39
N ASP A 322 28.20 -6.91 -52.23
CA ASP A 322 26.88 -7.52 -52.00
C ASP A 322 25.73 -6.78 -52.73
N ASN A 323 25.88 -5.48 -53.01
CA ASN A 323 24.86 -4.71 -53.73
C ASN A 323 24.97 -4.79 -55.26
N ARG A 324 26.05 -5.38 -55.81
CA ARG A 324 26.24 -5.52 -57.26
C ARG A 324 25.55 -6.76 -57.84
N GLU A 325 25.19 -7.72 -57.01
CA GLU A 325 24.41 -8.90 -57.43
C GLU A 325 22.89 -8.63 -57.51
N GLN A 326 22.41 -7.46 -57.03
CA GLN A 326 20.98 -7.10 -57.05
C GLN A 326 20.60 -6.11 -58.17
N LEU A 327 21.56 -5.54 -58.90
CA LEU A 327 21.27 -4.67 -60.04
C LEU A 327 21.21 -5.49 -61.33
N LYS A 328 20.00 -5.97 -61.67
CA LYS A 328 19.71 -6.46 -63.03
C LYS A 328 19.95 -5.34 -64.05
N PRO A 329 20.59 -5.61 -65.20
CA PRO A 329 20.72 -4.63 -66.27
C PRO A 329 19.35 -4.23 -66.80
N LEU A 330 19.14 -2.92 -66.99
CA LEU A 330 17.93 -2.34 -67.56
C LEU A 330 18.02 -2.40 -69.09
N GLU A 331 17.95 -3.60 -69.66
CA GLU A 331 17.76 -3.84 -71.09
C GLU A 331 16.71 -4.94 -71.26
N ASP A 332 15.45 -4.56 -71.07
CA ASP A 332 14.23 -5.05 -71.73
C ASP A 332 13.02 -4.59 -70.89
N LEU A 333 12.56 -3.36 -71.16
CA LEU A 333 11.17 -2.87 -71.10
C LEU A 333 11.10 -1.40 -71.52
#